data_AF-A0A928ZMQ3-F1
#
_entry.id   AF-A0A928ZMQ3-F1
#
_cell.length_a   1.000
_cell.length_b   1.000
_cell.length_c   1.000
_cell.angle_alpha   90.00
_cell.angle_beta   90.00
_cell.angle_gamma   90.00
#
_symmetry.space_group_name_H-M   'P 1'
#
loop_
_entity.id
_entity.type
_entity.pdbx_description
1 polymer ?
#
loop_
_entity_poly.entity_id
_entity_poly.type
_entity_poly.pdbx_seq_one_letter_code
_entity_poly.pdbx_strand_id
1 'polypeptide(L)'
;MGMTPEQLEEIQRLRDRKVAPKQIARKLGLRPAEVKLAIQRKAAVQQQESLAKGELPPIEACFANSTMVSALLTDKDPEFSGSAGLGTVMVVRQQRSGFAAATFLLDYYCLGVKDASSRKLNSAAKYQQMKEVVFSKFAEDTAEISLRQAQASVWGAVDYARQL
;
A
#
# COMPACT_ATOMS: atom_id res chain seq x y z
N MET A 1 -9.28 -34.28 -13.24
CA MET A 1 -9.17 -34.74 -11.84
C MET A 1 -8.62 -33.61 -11.01
N GLY A 2 -9.38 -33.14 -10.01
CA GLY A 2 -8.95 -32.06 -9.12
C GLY A 2 -7.92 -32.56 -8.10
N MET A 3 -7.14 -31.63 -7.56
CA MET A 3 -6.21 -31.89 -6.46
C MET A 3 -6.99 -32.30 -5.20
N THR A 4 -6.52 -33.30 -4.46
CA THR A 4 -7.19 -33.74 -3.22
C THR A 4 -6.88 -32.80 -2.04
N PRO A 5 -7.73 -32.76 -0.99
CA PRO A 5 -7.45 -31.99 0.22
C PRO A 5 -6.09 -32.35 0.86
N GLU A 6 -5.74 -33.63 0.88
CA GLU A 6 -4.47 -34.13 1.42
C GLU A 6 -3.27 -33.61 0.62
N GLN A 7 -3.41 -33.52 -0.70
CA GLN A 7 -2.37 -32.93 -1.56
C GLN A 7 -2.19 -31.43 -1.28
N LEU A 8 -3.28 -30.69 -1.01
CA LEU A 8 -3.20 -29.26 -0.65
C LEU A 8 -2.50 -29.03 0.70
N GLU A 9 -2.75 -29.90 1.67
CA GLU A 9 -2.06 -29.85 2.97
C GLU A 9 -0.57 -30.17 2.85
N GLU A 10 -0.20 -31.21 2.10
CA GLU A 10 1.21 -31.55 1.90
C GLU A 10 1.95 -30.49 1.07
N ILE A 11 1.30 -29.87 0.07
CA ILE A 11 1.86 -28.70 -0.63
C ILE A 11 2.18 -27.59 0.37
N GLN A 12 1.28 -27.29 1.31
CA GLN A 12 1.52 -26.26 2.31
C GLN A 12 2.69 -26.62 3.22
N ARG A 13 2.69 -27.83 3.78
CA ARG A 13 3.76 -28.33 4.66
C ARG A 13 5.13 -28.22 4.01
N LEU A 14 5.24 -28.55 2.72
CA LEU A 14 6.48 -28.42 1.96
C LEU A 14 6.86 -26.97 1.68
N ARG A 15 5.88 -26.08 1.48
CA ARG A 15 6.14 -24.65 1.32
C ARG A 15 6.60 -23.98 2.60
N ASP A 16 6.08 -24.40 3.75
CA ASP A 16 6.53 -23.91 5.07
C ASP A 16 7.99 -24.30 5.32
N ARG A 17 8.42 -25.47 4.79
CA ARG A 17 9.82 -25.91 4.74
C ARG A 17 10.65 -25.27 3.62
N LYS A 18 10.14 -24.22 2.97
CA LYS A 18 10.80 -23.46 1.88
C LYS A 18 11.16 -24.29 0.63
N VAL A 19 10.53 -25.45 0.42
CA VAL A 19 10.76 -26.28 -0.78
C VAL A 19 10.22 -25.57 -2.04
N ALA A 20 10.97 -25.63 -3.15
CA ALA A 20 10.58 -24.96 -4.39
C ALA A 20 9.36 -25.62 -5.05
N PRO A 21 8.46 -24.86 -5.71
CA PRO A 21 7.25 -25.41 -6.35
C PRO A 21 7.52 -26.55 -7.36
N LYS A 22 8.64 -26.49 -8.10
CA LYS A 22 9.06 -27.57 -9.01
C LYS A 22 9.40 -28.86 -8.25
N GLN A 23 10.06 -28.76 -7.09
CA GLN A 23 10.41 -29.91 -6.27
C GLN A 23 9.16 -30.53 -5.62
N ILE A 24 8.22 -29.68 -5.18
CA ILE A 24 6.92 -30.12 -4.66
C ILE A 24 6.14 -30.88 -5.76
N ALA A 25 6.06 -30.31 -6.96
CA ALA A 25 5.40 -30.94 -8.10
C ALA A 25 5.99 -32.33 -8.40
N ARG A 26 7.32 -32.43 -8.44
CA ARG A 26 8.02 -33.72 -8.63
C ARG A 26 7.73 -34.72 -7.52
N LYS A 27 7.71 -34.28 -6.25
CA LYS A 27 7.44 -35.15 -5.10
C LYS A 27 6.00 -35.67 -5.07
N LEU A 28 5.04 -34.85 -5.49
CA LEU A 28 3.61 -35.15 -5.41
C LEU A 28 3.01 -35.70 -6.72
N GLY A 29 3.81 -35.86 -7.77
CA GLY A 29 3.33 -36.30 -9.08
C GLY A 29 2.38 -35.31 -9.76
N LEU A 30 2.46 -34.02 -9.39
CA LEU A 30 1.58 -32.96 -9.90
C LEU A 30 2.28 -32.12 -10.98
N ARG A 31 1.51 -31.40 -11.79
CA ARG A 31 2.11 -30.43 -12.73
C ARG A 31 2.58 -29.19 -11.97
N PRO A 32 3.74 -28.61 -12.31
CA PRO A 32 4.23 -27.38 -11.66
C PRO A 32 3.24 -26.21 -11.68
N ALA A 33 2.44 -26.09 -12.75
CA ALA A 33 1.40 -25.08 -12.86
C ALA A 33 0.28 -25.26 -11.83
N GLU A 34 -0.12 -26.51 -11.56
CA GLU A 34 -1.17 -26.83 -10.59
C GLU A 34 -0.71 -26.50 -9.17
N VAL A 35 0.53 -26.88 -8.83
CA VAL A 35 1.14 -26.52 -7.54
C VAL A 35 1.24 -25.00 -7.38
N LYS A 36 1.65 -24.28 -8.42
CA LYS A 36 1.73 -22.80 -8.39
C LYS A 36 0.36 -22.16 -8.16
N LEU A 37 -0.68 -22.65 -8.85
CA LEU A 37 -2.05 -22.19 -8.66
C LEU A 37 -2.58 -22.50 -7.25
N ALA A 38 -2.32 -23.68 -6.71
CA ALA A 38 -2.72 -24.05 -5.35
C ALA A 38 -2.09 -23.12 -4.31
N ILE A 39 -0.79 -22.84 -4.44
CA ILE A 39 -0.06 -21.90 -3.56
C ILE A 39 -0.66 -20.49 -3.67
N GLN A 40 -0.98 -20.03 -4.88
CA GLN A 40 -1.57 -18.71 -5.11
C GLN A 40 -2.98 -18.59 -4.52
N ARG A 41 -3.83 -19.61 -4.69
CA ARG A 41 -5.19 -19.62 -4.12
C ARG A 41 -5.16 -19.60 -2.61
N LYS A 42 -4.35 -20.45 -1.99
CA LYS A 42 -4.21 -20.48 -0.52
C LYS A 42 -3.67 -19.16 0.04
N ALA A 43 -2.70 -18.56 -0.67
CA ALA A 43 -2.21 -17.22 -0.34
C ALA A 43 -3.30 -16.16 -0.38
N ALA A 44 -4.17 -16.20 -1.40
CA ALA A 44 -5.27 -15.26 -1.53
C ALA A 44 -6.30 -15.43 -0.41
N VAL A 45 -6.64 -16.67 -0.05
CA VAL A 45 -7.55 -16.98 1.07
C VAL A 45 -6.97 -16.48 2.39
N GLN A 46 -5.70 -16.80 2.70
CA GLN A 46 -5.04 -16.31 3.91
C GLN A 46 -5.00 -14.78 3.97
N GLN A 47 -4.71 -14.13 2.84
CA GLN A 47 -4.73 -12.67 2.78
C GLN A 47 -6.13 -12.11 3.05
N GLN A 48 -7.17 -12.75 2.52
CA GLN A 48 -8.56 -12.35 2.76
C GLN A 48 -8.99 -12.58 4.21
N GLU A 49 -8.56 -13.67 4.84
CA GLU A 49 -8.78 -13.96 6.25
C GLU A 49 -8.08 -12.96 7.17
N SER A 50 -6.81 -12.62 6.91
CA SER A 50 -6.10 -11.57 7.65
C SER A 50 -6.78 -10.21 7.50
N LEU A 51 -7.22 -9.84 6.29
CA LEU A 51 -7.99 -8.62 6.07
C LEU A 51 -9.31 -8.62 6.87
N ALA A 52 -10.01 -9.75 6.93
CA ALA A 52 -11.25 -9.90 7.71
C ALA A 52 -11.00 -9.79 9.23
N LYS A 53 -9.81 -10.16 9.70
CA LYS A 53 -9.36 -9.95 11.09
C LYS A 53 -8.83 -8.54 11.36
N GLY A 54 -8.83 -7.66 10.35
CA GLY A 54 -8.27 -6.31 10.45
C GLY A 54 -6.74 -6.26 10.39
N GLU A 55 -6.07 -7.37 10.11
CA GLU A 55 -4.62 -7.43 9.91
C GLU A 55 -4.29 -6.86 8.53
N LEU A 56 -3.83 -5.60 8.51
CA LEU A 56 -3.40 -4.95 7.27
C LEU A 56 -1.95 -5.33 6.94
N PRO A 57 -1.59 -5.51 5.65
CA PRO A 57 -0.20 -5.71 5.25
C PRO A 57 0.69 -4.57 5.77
N PRO A 58 1.96 -4.81 6.11
CA PRO A 58 2.80 -3.78 6.74
C PRO A 58 2.92 -2.52 5.87
N ILE A 59 3.00 -1.36 6.53
CA ILE A 59 3.34 -0.10 5.88
C ILE A 59 4.77 -0.21 5.36
N GLU A 60 4.94 0.13 4.09
CA GLU A 60 6.26 0.32 3.48
C GLU A 60 6.78 1.72 3.78
N ALA A 61 5.99 2.75 3.45
CA ALA A 61 6.32 4.14 3.69
C ALA A 61 5.08 5.04 3.57
N CYS A 62 5.14 6.25 4.13
CA CYS A 62 4.18 7.31 3.85
C CYS A 62 4.95 8.58 3.43
N PHE A 63 4.42 9.31 2.46
CA PHE A 63 5.06 10.52 1.93
C PHE A 63 4.09 11.69 1.86
N ALA A 64 4.64 12.89 1.93
CA ALA A 64 3.97 14.15 1.70
C ALA A 64 4.87 15.14 0.98
N ASN A 65 4.32 16.14 0.29
CA ASN A 65 5.13 17.25 -0.20
C ASN A 65 5.58 18.13 0.98
N SER A 66 6.82 18.61 0.95
CA SER A 66 7.47 19.28 2.09
C SER A 66 6.72 20.53 2.56
N THR A 67 6.08 21.27 1.65
CA THR A 67 5.29 22.47 1.97
C THR A 67 4.11 22.16 2.87
N MET A 68 3.38 21.07 2.60
CA MET A 68 2.28 20.62 3.45
C MET A 68 2.80 20.19 4.82
N VAL A 69 3.94 19.49 4.87
CA VAL A 69 4.58 19.08 6.13
C VAL A 69 4.93 20.31 6.97
N SER A 70 5.57 21.32 6.36
CA SER A 70 5.88 22.57 7.05
C SER A 70 4.63 23.27 7.55
N ALA A 71 3.57 23.34 6.73
CA ALA A 71 2.35 24.07 7.07
C ALA A 71 1.48 23.39 8.14
N LEU A 72 1.45 22.05 8.20
CA LEU A 72 0.52 21.30 9.06
C LEU A 72 1.18 20.55 10.21
N LEU A 73 2.46 20.20 10.06
CA LEU A 73 3.14 19.26 10.96
C LEU A 73 4.33 19.88 11.69
N THR A 74 4.55 21.19 11.52
CA THR A 74 5.56 21.95 12.25
C THR A 74 4.94 23.17 12.91
N ASP A 75 5.54 23.63 14.02
CA ASP A 75 5.10 24.83 14.74
C ASP A 75 5.54 26.15 14.07
N LYS A 76 6.00 26.09 12.82
CA LYS A 76 6.41 27.26 12.06
C LYS A 76 5.19 27.87 11.38
N ASP A 77 5.14 29.20 11.36
CA ASP A 77 4.15 29.90 10.55
C ASP A 77 4.30 29.48 9.08
N PRO A 78 3.22 29.01 8.43
CA PRO A 78 3.30 28.59 7.04
C PRO A 78 3.73 29.76 6.14
N GLU A 79 4.76 29.55 5.33
CA GLU A 79 5.08 30.48 4.24
C GLU A 79 4.09 30.24 3.09
N PHE A 80 3.13 31.15 2.93
CA PHE A 80 2.12 31.09 1.88
C PHE A 80 2.72 31.57 0.55
N SER A 81 3.23 30.66 -0.29
CA SER A 81 3.68 30.99 -1.65
C SER A 81 3.14 30.00 -2.71
N GLY A 82 2.79 30.49 -3.90
CA GLY A 82 2.48 29.65 -5.08
C GLY A 82 1.18 28.84 -5.01
N SER A 83 1.20 27.56 -5.42
CA SER A 83 0.14 26.52 -5.27
C SER A 83 -0.18 26.18 -3.81
N ALA A 84 -0.14 27.23 -3.00
CA ALA A 84 -0.35 27.30 -1.58
C ALA A 84 -1.72 26.70 -1.24
N GLY A 85 -1.75 25.82 -0.26
CA GLY A 85 -2.99 25.19 0.20
C GLY A 85 -3.22 23.77 -0.31
N LEU A 86 -2.52 23.31 -1.36
CA LEU A 86 -2.63 21.91 -1.82
C LEU A 86 -1.46 21.06 -1.35
N GLY A 87 -1.76 19.84 -0.93
CA GLY A 87 -0.75 18.85 -0.56
C GLY A 87 -1.18 17.44 -0.89
N THR A 88 -0.23 16.57 -1.19
CA THR A 88 -0.53 15.17 -1.47
C THR A 88 0.05 14.29 -0.39
N VAL A 89 -0.76 13.38 0.15
CA VAL A 89 -0.32 12.29 1.02
C VAL A 89 -0.33 10.99 0.23
N MET A 90 0.79 10.26 0.21
CA MET A 90 0.89 8.92 -0.37
C MET A 90 1.17 7.91 0.73
N VAL A 91 0.36 6.85 0.84
CA VAL A 91 0.56 5.74 1.78
C VAL A 91 0.82 4.47 0.99
N VAL A 92 1.92 3.78 1.30
CA VAL A 92 2.33 2.55 0.62
C VAL A 92 2.37 1.39 1.60
N ARG A 93 1.77 0.27 1.22
CA ARG A 93 1.86 -1.00 1.95
C ARG A 93 2.58 -2.04 1.11
N GLN A 94 3.48 -2.78 1.76
CA GLN A 94 4.13 -3.94 1.16
C GLN A 94 3.11 -5.06 1.01
N GLN A 95 2.99 -5.59 -0.21
CA GLN A 95 2.21 -6.79 -0.50
C GLN A 95 3.13 -7.97 -0.80
N ARG A 96 2.58 -9.18 -0.79
CA ARG A 96 3.34 -10.40 -1.12
C ARG A 96 3.98 -10.35 -2.51
N SER A 97 3.36 -9.67 -3.47
CA SER A 97 3.82 -9.57 -4.86
C SER A 97 3.81 -8.12 -5.36
N GLY A 98 4.48 -7.22 -4.63
CA GLY A 98 4.61 -5.81 -4.97
C GLY A 98 4.09 -4.91 -3.86
N PHE A 99 3.39 -3.84 -4.22
CA PHE A 99 2.94 -2.79 -3.31
C PHE A 99 1.48 -2.41 -3.59
N ALA A 100 0.80 -1.89 -2.58
CA ALA A 100 -0.42 -1.12 -2.76
C ALA A 100 -0.15 0.31 -2.31
N ALA A 101 -0.40 1.27 -3.19
CA ALA A 101 -0.29 2.68 -2.90
C ALA A 101 -1.68 3.32 -2.88
N ALA A 102 -1.93 4.20 -1.92
CA ALA A 102 -3.07 5.11 -1.90
C ALA A 102 -2.54 6.55 -1.89
N THR A 103 -3.16 7.43 -2.65
CA THR A 103 -2.81 8.85 -2.71
C THR A 103 -4.03 9.69 -2.43
N PHE A 104 -3.86 10.72 -1.61
CA PHE A 104 -4.90 11.66 -1.22
C PHE A 104 -4.41 13.06 -1.56
N LEU A 105 -5.18 13.80 -2.35
CA LEU A 105 -4.95 15.22 -2.58
C LEU A 105 -5.76 15.99 -1.54
N LEU A 106 -5.08 16.76 -0.71
CA LEU A 106 -5.65 17.60 0.32
C LEU A 106 -5.60 19.06 -0.14
N ASP A 107 -6.65 19.79 0.19
CA ASP A 107 -6.67 21.23 0.27
C ASP A 107 -6.71 21.60 1.73
N TYR A 108 -5.56 21.95 2.29
CA TYR A 108 -5.40 22.22 3.71
C TYR A 108 -5.75 23.66 4.09
N TYR A 109 -6.13 24.53 3.15
CA TYR A 109 -6.82 25.79 3.46
C TYR A 109 -8.31 25.58 3.64
N CYS A 110 -8.90 24.72 2.81
CA CYS A 110 -10.30 24.32 2.96
C CYS A 110 -10.48 23.14 3.94
N LEU A 111 -9.37 22.61 4.48
CA LEU A 111 -9.32 21.40 5.32
C LEU A 111 -10.16 20.26 4.73
N GLY A 112 -9.97 19.98 3.44
CA GLY A 112 -10.76 18.98 2.70
C GLY A 112 -9.90 18.06 1.84
N VAL A 113 -10.37 16.81 1.64
CA VAL A 113 -9.78 15.89 0.67
C VAL A 113 -10.44 16.12 -0.68
N LYS A 114 -9.65 16.49 -1.69
CA LYS A 114 -10.11 16.80 -3.05
C LYS A 114 -10.11 15.59 -3.97
N ASP A 115 -9.18 14.66 -3.77
CA ASP A 115 -9.11 13.41 -4.52
C ASP A 115 -8.53 12.29 -3.66
N ALA A 116 -8.97 11.06 -3.93
CA ALA A 116 -8.46 9.86 -3.29
C ALA A 116 -8.41 8.72 -4.33
N SER A 117 -7.22 8.18 -4.57
CA SER A 117 -7.04 7.08 -5.51
C SER A 117 -6.10 6.02 -4.96
N SER A 118 -6.19 4.81 -5.52
CA SER A 118 -5.33 3.70 -5.11
C SER A 118 -4.88 2.87 -6.29
N ARG A 119 -3.70 2.25 -6.16
CA ARG A 119 -3.10 1.46 -7.23
C ARG A 119 -2.32 0.27 -6.67
N LYS A 120 -2.48 -0.88 -7.33
CA LYS A 120 -1.61 -2.05 -7.12
C LYS A 120 -0.39 -1.92 -8.04
N LEU A 121 0.79 -2.10 -7.46
CA LEU A 121 2.08 -1.94 -8.12
C LEU A 121 2.81 -3.28 -8.04
N ASN A 122 3.23 -3.82 -9.17
CA ASN A 122 3.79 -5.18 -9.23
C ASN A 122 5.32 -5.23 -9.14
N SER A 123 5.99 -4.09 -8.96
CA SER A 123 7.45 -4.00 -8.84
C SER A 123 7.88 -2.74 -8.09
N ALA A 124 9.11 -2.74 -7.58
CA ALA A 124 9.73 -1.56 -6.97
C ALA A 124 9.92 -0.42 -7.98
N ALA A 125 10.22 -0.73 -9.24
CA ALA A 125 10.36 0.28 -10.30
C ALA A 125 9.04 1.05 -10.53
N LYS A 126 7.89 0.36 -10.54
CA LYS A 126 6.59 1.03 -10.65
C LYS A 126 6.23 1.84 -9.41
N TYR A 127 6.70 1.43 -8.25
CA TYR A 127 6.56 2.21 -7.03
C TYR A 127 7.35 3.52 -7.12
N GLN A 128 8.63 3.49 -7.49
CA GLN A 128 9.42 4.72 -7.67
C GLN A 128 8.81 5.63 -8.74
N GLN A 129 8.43 5.07 -9.89
CA GLN A 129 7.76 5.83 -10.95
C GLN A 129 6.45 6.48 -10.45
N MET A 130 5.64 5.77 -9.66
CA MET A 130 4.40 6.34 -9.12
C MET A 130 4.71 7.47 -8.14
N LYS A 131 5.71 7.31 -7.27
CA LYS A 131 6.15 8.37 -6.34
C LYS A 131 6.57 9.62 -7.11
N GLU A 132 7.41 9.46 -8.13
CA GLU A 132 7.84 10.57 -9.00
C GLU A 132 6.65 11.25 -9.68
N VAL A 133 5.75 10.51 -10.31
CA VAL A 133 4.57 11.08 -10.99
C VAL A 133 3.68 11.84 -10.02
N VAL A 134 3.42 11.28 -8.84
CA VAL A 134 2.53 11.89 -7.83
C VAL A 134 3.11 13.20 -7.31
N PHE A 135 4.42 13.23 -7.03
CA PHE A 135 5.05 14.41 -6.45
C PHE A 135 5.61 15.40 -7.49
N SER A 136 5.72 15.03 -8.77
CA SER A 136 6.16 15.93 -9.86
C SER A 136 5.28 17.16 -10.08
N LYS A 137 4.06 17.17 -9.50
CA LYS A 137 3.13 18.29 -9.55
C LYS A 137 3.45 19.40 -8.54
N PHE A 138 4.35 19.12 -7.60
CA PHE A 138 4.84 20.06 -6.61
C PHE A 138 6.26 20.47 -7.01
N ALA A 139 6.59 21.74 -6.81
CA ALA A 139 7.94 22.24 -7.07
C ALA A 139 8.92 21.79 -5.96
N GLU A 140 8.36 21.36 -4.84
CA GLU A 140 9.06 21.10 -3.60
C GLU A 140 9.39 19.62 -3.40
N ASP A 141 10.37 19.36 -2.54
CA ASP A 141 10.81 17.99 -2.24
C ASP A 141 9.71 17.15 -1.59
N THR A 142 9.81 15.84 -1.79
CA THR A 142 8.99 14.87 -1.08
C THR A 142 9.61 14.54 0.28
N ALA A 143 8.83 14.71 1.35
CA ALA A 143 9.19 14.30 2.70
C ALA A 143 8.55 12.94 3.05
N GLU A 144 9.28 12.11 3.78
CA GLU A 144 8.73 10.93 4.43
C GLU A 144 8.05 11.33 5.75
N ILE A 145 6.87 10.78 6.00
CA ILE A 145 6.08 11.06 7.21
C ILE A 145 5.65 9.76 7.88
N SER A 146 5.30 9.83 9.16
CA SER A 146 4.73 8.69 9.87
C SER A 146 3.31 8.38 9.39
N LEU A 147 2.87 7.13 9.57
CA LEU A 147 1.47 6.74 9.32
C LEU A 147 0.51 7.62 10.14
N ARG A 148 0.86 7.95 11.39
CA ARG A 148 0.03 8.79 12.25
C ARG A 148 -0.16 10.18 11.67
N GLN A 149 0.91 10.80 11.15
CA GLN A 149 0.84 12.10 10.47
C GLN A 149 -0.03 11.99 9.20
N ALA A 150 0.18 10.96 8.38
CA ALA A 150 -0.64 10.74 7.18
C ALA A 150 -2.14 10.58 7.52
N GLN A 151 -2.45 9.79 8.54
CA GLN A 151 -3.83 9.62 9.03
C GLN A 151 -4.40 10.92 9.58
N ALA A 152 -3.65 11.65 10.40
CA ALA A 152 -4.11 12.91 10.99
C ALA A 152 -4.39 13.96 9.90
N SER A 153 -3.55 14.08 8.88
CA SER A 153 -3.79 14.99 7.76
C SER A 153 -5.06 14.62 6.98
N VAL A 154 -5.19 13.34 6.57
CA VAL A 154 -6.32 12.90 5.73
C VAL A 154 -7.63 12.87 6.52
N TRP A 155 -7.65 12.22 7.68
CA TRP A 155 -8.86 12.10 8.47
C TRP A 155 -9.22 13.40 9.18
N GLY A 156 -8.25 14.23 9.56
CA GLY A 156 -8.53 15.56 10.09
C GLY A 156 -9.28 16.44 9.09
N ALA A 157 -8.88 16.39 7.81
CA ALA A 157 -9.62 17.06 6.74
C ALA A 157 -11.04 16.48 6.54
N VAL A 158 -11.18 15.15 6.55
CA VAL A 158 -12.50 14.50 6.43
C VAL A 158 -13.41 14.86 7.60
N ASP A 159 -12.88 14.84 8.82
CA ASP A 159 -13.64 15.08 10.05
C ASP A 159 -14.05 16.55 10.16
N TYR A 160 -13.19 17.49 9.74
CA TYR A 160 -13.56 18.90 9.63
C TYR A 160 -14.69 19.10 8.61
N ALA A 161 -14.55 18.53 7.41
CA ALA A 161 -15.56 18.67 6.36
C ALA A 161 -16.93 18.10 6.75
N ARG A 162 -16.98 17.09 7.64
CA ARG A 162 -18.23 16.52 8.16
C ARG A 162 -18.96 17.41 9.18
N GLN A 163 -18.28 18.41 9.74
CA GLN A 163 -18.84 19.32 10.75
C GLN A 163 -19.39 20.61 10.14
N LEU A 164 -19.17 20.84 8.84
CA LEU A 164 -19.75 21.94 8.05
C LEU A 164 -21.13 21.55 7.51
#